data_AF-A0A9X0I316-F1
#
_entry.id   AF-A0A9X0I316-F1
#
_cell.length_a   1.000
_cell.length_b   1.000
_cell.length_c   1.000
_cell.angle_alpha   90.00
_cell.angle_beta   90.00
_cell.angle_gamma   90.00
#
_symmetry.space_group_name_H-M   'P 1'
#
loop_
_entity.id
_entity.type
_entity.pdbx_description
1 polymer ?
#
loop_
_entity_poly.entity_id
_entity_poly.type
_entity_poly.pdbx_seq_one_letter_code
_entity_poly.pdbx_strand_id
1 'polypeptide(L)'
;MPTSRILSWPLACCLLLASAACTAEETGQEEPRPPVPATSLAAPDTTGSSQAGDGVVSCSSAVDKLREPPDGYRIVGADVAVPDREVIEAQESEKPDPAARLFAKWGLVVRVGAVVDLRVGPGWEDRARVGWGRPAVPAVSVQVQACAPDDDQAQWLAFVGGTWVAQPTCLPLTIRSQGRTSQVRLGIGVACDT
;
A
#
# COMPACT_ATOMS: atom_id res chain seq x y z
N MET A 1 35.37 -27.92 0.12
CA MET A 1 35.79 -27.86 1.53
C MET A 1 36.75 -26.70 1.67
N PRO A 2 36.33 -25.63 2.36
CA PRO A 2 37.01 -25.27 3.59
C PRO A 2 36.03 -24.99 4.74
N THR A 3 36.62 -25.05 5.92
CA THR A 3 36.07 -25.31 7.24
C THR A 3 35.36 -24.12 7.89
N SER A 4 34.27 -24.47 8.58
CA SER A 4 33.47 -23.68 9.50
C SER A 4 34.28 -23.11 10.68
N ARG A 5 33.95 -21.89 11.12
CA ARG A 5 34.06 -21.48 12.53
C ARG A 5 32.84 -20.65 12.94
N ILE A 6 31.99 -21.33 13.68
CA ILE A 6 30.92 -20.83 14.55
C ILE A 6 31.56 -20.00 15.66
N LEU A 7 31.03 -18.81 15.96
CA LEU A 7 31.26 -18.16 17.24
C LEU A 7 29.96 -17.62 17.82
N SER A 8 29.79 -17.88 19.10
CA SER A 8 28.55 -17.95 19.85
C SER A 8 28.12 -16.61 20.45
N TRP A 9 26.81 -16.48 20.64
CA TRP A 9 26.12 -15.48 21.46
C TRP A 9 26.60 -15.45 22.91
N PRO A 10 26.35 -14.32 23.59
CA PRO A 10 25.66 -14.40 24.87
C PRO A 10 24.39 -13.53 24.93
N LEU A 11 23.40 -14.09 25.64
CA LEU A 11 22.20 -13.45 26.19
C LEU A 11 22.55 -12.42 27.27
N ALA A 12 21.78 -11.33 27.35
CA ALA A 12 21.33 -10.65 28.58
C ALA A 12 20.32 -9.55 28.16
N CYS A 13 19.02 -9.70 28.38
CA CYS A 13 18.28 -9.44 29.62
C CYS A 13 18.30 -7.95 30.04
N CYS A 14 17.17 -7.26 29.86
CA CYS A 14 16.50 -6.45 30.90
C CYS A 14 15.25 -5.73 30.34
N LEU A 15 14.08 -6.14 30.84
CA LEU A 15 12.85 -5.36 30.84
C LEU A 15 13.03 -4.11 31.72
N LEU A 16 12.54 -2.96 31.27
CA LEU A 16 12.01 -1.92 32.16
C LEU A 16 10.80 -1.24 31.51
N LEU A 17 9.62 -1.54 32.07
CA LEU A 17 8.38 -0.80 31.90
C LEU A 17 8.47 0.49 32.73
N ALA A 18 8.14 1.64 32.14
CA ALA A 18 7.89 2.88 32.86
C ALA A 18 6.51 3.41 32.48
N SER A 19 5.51 3.08 33.30
CA SER A 19 4.19 3.69 33.32
C SER A 19 4.28 5.04 34.04
N ALA A 20 4.14 6.14 33.30
CA ALA A 20 3.93 7.46 33.89
C ALA A 20 2.44 7.65 34.19
N ALA A 21 2.07 7.52 35.47
CA ALA A 21 0.80 7.96 36.01
C ALA A 21 0.99 9.37 36.60
N CYS A 22 0.21 10.34 36.14
CA CYS A 22 0.07 11.65 36.79
C CYS A 22 -1.42 11.94 37.03
N THR A 23 -1.78 11.72 38.29
CA THR A 23 -2.73 12.41 39.17
C THR A 23 -3.46 13.67 38.65
N ALA A 24 -4.75 13.79 38.97
CA ALA A 24 -5.23 14.70 40.03
C ALA A 24 -6.76 14.57 40.20
N GLU A 25 -7.18 14.19 41.41
CA GLU A 25 -8.50 14.46 41.96
C GLU A 25 -8.68 15.97 42.17
N GLU A 26 -9.83 16.51 41.77
CA GLU A 26 -10.37 17.67 42.46
C GLU A 26 -11.90 17.55 42.54
N THR A 27 -12.35 17.24 43.76
CA THR A 27 -13.75 17.10 44.15
C THR A 27 -14.34 18.50 44.36
N GLY A 28 -14.98 19.03 43.32
CA GLY A 28 -15.79 20.26 43.38
C GLY A 28 -17.27 19.92 43.41
N GLN A 29 -17.87 19.99 44.59
CA GLN A 29 -19.29 19.77 44.85
C GLN A 29 -20.04 21.10 44.62
N GLU A 30 -20.91 21.18 43.60
CA GLU A 30 -21.85 22.30 43.43
C GLU A 30 -23.29 21.79 43.15
N GLU A 31 -24.21 22.34 43.94
CA GLU A 31 -25.66 22.10 44.11
C GLU A 31 -26.48 22.27 42.81
N PRO A 32 -27.66 21.60 42.65
CA PRO A 32 -28.30 21.39 41.35
C PRO A 32 -29.00 22.64 40.79
N ARG A 33 -28.70 23.00 39.53
CA ARG A 33 -29.52 23.90 38.70
C ARG A 33 -30.44 23.10 37.75
N PRO A 34 -31.67 23.58 37.47
CA PRO A 34 -32.67 22.84 36.69
C PRO A 34 -32.27 22.68 35.21
N PRO A 35 -32.78 21.64 34.53
CA PRO A 35 -32.32 21.27 33.19
C PRO A 35 -32.79 22.25 32.12
N VAL A 36 -31.84 22.83 31.40
CA VAL A 36 -32.06 23.41 30.06
C VAL A 36 -31.97 22.28 29.02
N PRO A 37 -32.88 22.21 28.03
CA PRO A 37 -32.77 21.22 26.96
C PRO A 37 -31.62 21.59 26.05
N ALA A 38 -30.48 20.90 26.21
CA ALA A 38 -29.38 20.97 25.26
C ALA A 38 -29.74 20.13 24.03
N THR A 39 -30.04 20.81 22.93
CA THR A 39 -30.03 20.23 21.59
C THR A 39 -28.65 19.59 21.36
N SER A 40 -28.61 18.27 21.39
CA SER A 40 -27.42 17.47 21.13
C SER A 40 -27.01 17.62 19.67
N LEU A 41 -26.11 18.55 19.40
CA LEU A 41 -25.33 18.54 18.16
C LEU A 41 -24.28 17.44 18.34
N ALA A 42 -24.59 16.26 17.81
CA ALA A 42 -23.63 15.18 17.66
C ALA A 42 -22.39 15.73 16.94
N ALA A 43 -21.25 15.71 17.62
CA ALA A 43 -19.96 15.85 16.97
C ALA A 43 -19.82 14.68 15.97
N PRO A 44 -19.29 14.90 14.76
CA PRO A 44 -18.89 13.78 13.93
C PRO A 44 -17.72 13.10 14.65
N ASP A 45 -17.99 11.95 15.26
CA ASP A 45 -16.98 10.98 15.64
C ASP A 45 -16.17 10.66 14.39
N THR A 46 -15.04 11.35 14.24
CA THR A 46 -14.00 10.96 13.31
C THR A 46 -13.27 9.78 13.96
N THR A 47 -13.99 8.68 14.13
CA THR A 47 -13.40 7.37 14.31
C THR A 47 -12.92 6.97 12.92
N GLY A 48 -11.76 7.53 12.54
CA GLY A 48 -10.93 6.98 11.49
C GLY A 48 -10.47 5.62 11.96
N SER A 49 -11.35 4.63 11.81
CA SER A 49 -10.97 3.23 11.90
C SER A 49 -9.92 3.00 10.83
N SER A 50 -8.69 2.81 11.27
CA SER A 50 -7.57 2.29 10.51
C SER A 50 -8.02 1.01 9.80
N GLN A 51 -8.51 1.16 8.57
CA GLN A 51 -8.90 0.04 7.73
C GLN A 51 -7.65 -0.77 7.39
N ALA A 52 -7.85 -2.08 7.22
CA ALA A 52 -6.84 -3.06 6.90
C ALA A 52 -5.76 -2.55 5.91
N GLY A 53 -4.57 -2.32 6.48
CA GLY A 53 -3.26 -2.18 5.85
C GLY A 53 -3.19 -1.53 4.47
N ASP A 54 -3.24 -0.20 4.41
CA ASP A 54 -2.72 0.53 3.25
C ASP A 54 -1.18 0.53 3.30
N GLY A 55 -0.53 0.01 2.25
CA GLY A 55 0.92 0.08 2.10
C GLY A 55 1.36 1.46 1.61
N VAL A 56 2.46 2.02 2.11
CA VAL A 56 3.04 3.25 1.55
C VAL A 56 4.25 2.91 0.71
N VAL A 57 4.30 3.43 -0.52
CA VAL A 57 5.43 3.30 -1.44
C VAL A 57 6.28 4.56 -1.32
N SER A 58 7.48 4.41 -0.75
CA SER A 58 8.43 5.52 -0.61
C SER A 58 9.02 5.93 -1.95
N CYS A 59 9.17 7.24 -2.18
CA CYS A 59 9.87 7.78 -3.35
C CYS A 59 11.31 7.28 -3.46
N SER A 60 11.98 7.06 -2.33
CA SER A 60 13.34 6.48 -2.30
C SER A 60 13.42 5.03 -2.81
N SER A 61 12.27 4.38 -3.00
CA SER A 61 12.19 3.03 -3.56
C SER A 61 12.01 3.00 -5.08
N ALA A 62 11.90 4.17 -5.72
CA ALA A 62 11.98 4.28 -7.17
C ALA A 62 13.34 3.73 -7.65
N VAL A 63 13.30 2.87 -8.66
CA VAL A 63 14.50 2.24 -9.23
C VAL A 63 14.96 2.91 -10.51
N ASP A 64 14.10 3.75 -11.10
CA ASP A 64 14.41 4.45 -12.34
C ASP A 64 13.61 5.76 -12.46
N LYS A 65 14.14 6.68 -13.27
CA LYS A 65 13.57 7.98 -13.61
C LYS A 65 13.45 8.06 -15.12
N LEU A 66 12.23 8.30 -15.62
CA LEU A 66 11.92 8.19 -17.04
C LEU A 66 11.36 9.51 -17.57
N ARG A 67 11.65 9.80 -18.84
CA ARG A 67 11.02 10.91 -19.58
C ARG A 67 9.61 10.57 -20.02
N GLU A 68 9.36 9.31 -20.34
CA GLU A 68 8.07 8.77 -20.76
C GLU A 68 7.91 7.33 -20.25
N PRO A 69 6.68 6.78 -20.17
CA PRO A 69 6.49 5.37 -19.85
C PRO A 69 7.22 4.48 -20.88
N PRO A 70 7.79 3.34 -20.45
CA PRO A 70 8.54 2.48 -21.35
C PRO A 70 7.62 1.75 -22.36
N ASP A 71 8.20 1.25 -23.46
CA ASP A 71 7.48 0.43 -24.42
C ASP A 71 6.77 -0.76 -23.75
N GLY A 72 5.59 -1.12 -24.24
CA GLY A 72 4.76 -2.18 -23.66
C GLY A 72 4.05 -1.78 -22.37
N TYR A 73 4.02 -0.49 -22.03
CA TYR A 73 3.17 0.09 -21.00
C TYR A 73 2.12 1.00 -21.62
N ARG A 74 0.96 1.08 -20.97
CA ARG A 74 -0.09 2.04 -21.29
C ARG A 74 -0.41 2.92 -20.11
N ILE A 75 -0.77 4.16 -20.40
CA ILE A 75 -1.20 5.14 -19.40
C ILE A 75 -2.65 4.83 -19.01
N VAL A 76 -2.93 4.78 -17.71
CA VAL A 76 -4.24 4.64 -17.09
C VAL A 76 -4.55 5.91 -16.31
N GLY A 77 -5.63 6.60 -16.69
CA GLY A 77 -5.87 7.96 -16.21
C GLY A 77 -4.83 8.93 -16.79
N ALA A 78 -4.19 9.72 -15.93
CA ALA A 78 -3.16 10.69 -16.34
C ALA A 78 -1.76 10.41 -15.77
N ASP A 79 -1.68 9.67 -14.66
CA ASP A 79 -0.49 9.68 -13.79
C ASP A 79 0.09 8.29 -13.53
N VAL A 80 -0.52 7.23 -14.07
CA VAL A 80 -0.07 5.87 -13.85
C VAL A 80 0.09 5.19 -15.19
N ALA A 81 1.19 4.46 -15.38
CA ALA A 81 1.36 3.54 -16.46
C ALA A 81 1.60 2.12 -15.93
N VAL A 82 0.96 1.16 -16.59
CA VAL A 82 0.98 -0.27 -16.25
C VAL A 82 1.26 -1.09 -17.51
N PRO A 83 1.71 -2.35 -17.39
CA PRO A 83 1.96 -3.19 -18.55
C PRO A 83 0.72 -3.35 -19.44
N ASP A 84 0.94 -3.36 -20.76
CA ASP A 84 -0.10 -3.58 -21.79
C ASP A 84 -0.03 -4.98 -22.41
N ARG A 85 0.62 -5.92 -21.72
CA ARG A 85 0.73 -7.33 -22.12
C ARG A 85 -0.53 -8.09 -21.74
N GLU A 86 -0.93 -9.04 -22.58
CA GLU A 86 -2.11 -9.90 -22.34
C GLU A 86 -1.98 -10.73 -21.05
N VAL A 87 -0.79 -11.26 -20.77
CA VAL A 87 -0.52 -12.14 -19.62
C VAL A 87 0.77 -11.74 -18.90
N ILE A 88 0.67 -11.41 -17.61
CA ILE A 88 1.78 -11.26 -16.67
C ILE A 88 2.07 -12.60 -16.01
N GLU A 89 3.31 -13.10 -16.13
CA GLU A 89 3.71 -14.38 -15.56
C GLU A 89 3.60 -14.35 -14.03
N ALA A 90 3.07 -15.44 -13.46
CA ALA A 90 2.88 -15.61 -12.03
C ALA A 90 3.58 -16.89 -11.55
N GLN A 91 4.20 -16.83 -10.37
CA GLN A 91 4.94 -17.93 -9.75
C GLN A 91 4.52 -18.09 -8.29
N GLU A 92 4.74 -19.25 -7.69
CA GLU A 92 4.50 -19.44 -6.25
C GLU A 92 5.32 -18.41 -5.44
N SER A 93 4.68 -17.77 -4.46
CA SER A 93 5.26 -16.66 -3.70
C SER A 93 5.84 -17.07 -2.35
N GLU A 94 5.52 -18.28 -1.89
CA GLU A 94 5.84 -18.83 -0.57
C GLU A 94 5.26 -17.99 0.60
N LYS A 95 4.30 -17.11 0.34
CA LYS A 95 3.58 -16.35 1.38
C LYS A 95 2.56 -17.23 2.10
N PRO A 96 2.39 -17.07 3.42
CA PRO A 96 1.38 -17.82 4.18
C PRO A 96 -0.06 -17.34 3.93
N ASP A 97 -0.24 -16.13 3.41
CA ASP A 97 -1.56 -15.58 3.06
C ASP A 97 -2.09 -16.28 1.79
N PRO A 98 -3.26 -16.97 1.83
CA PRO A 98 -3.84 -17.63 0.66
C PRO A 98 -4.14 -16.67 -0.50
N ALA A 99 -4.50 -15.42 -0.21
CA ALA A 99 -4.72 -14.39 -1.23
C ALA A 99 -3.41 -13.96 -1.91
N ALA A 100 -2.27 -14.33 -1.32
CA ALA A 100 -0.96 -14.03 -1.82
C ALA A 100 -0.22 -15.25 -2.41
N ARG A 101 -0.89 -16.36 -2.74
CA ARG A 101 -0.23 -17.60 -3.18
C ARG A 101 0.70 -17.41 -4.38
N LEU A 102 0.22 -16.79 -5.46
CA LEU A 102 1.00 -16.55 -6.67
C LEU A 102 1.44 -15.08 -6.73
N PHE A 103 2.68 -14.82 -7.10
CA PHE A 103 3.22 -13.49 -7.32
C PHE A 103 3.52 -13.27 -8.80
N ALA A 104 3.04 -12.15 -9.34
CA ALA A 104 3.39 -11.65 -10.66
C ALA A 104 4.13 -10.34 -10.53
N LYS A 105 5.38 -10.34 -10.98
CA LYS A 105 6.27 -9.17 -10.91
C LYS A 105 6.03 -8.23 -12.08
N TRP A 106 5.81 -6.96 -11.79
CA TRP A 106 5.71 -5.91 -12.80
C TRP A 106 6.03 -4.53 -12.21
N GLY A 107 6.48 -3.60 -13.06
CA GLY A 107 6.84 -2.26 -12.64
C GLY A 107 5.62 -1.35 -12.55
N LEU A 108 5.47 -0.59 -11.47
CA LEU A 108 4.49 0.50 -11.43
C LEU A 108 5.20 1.77 -11.86
N VAL A 109 4.69 2.45 -12.88
CA VAL A 109 5.25 3.71 -13.38
C VAL A 109 4.30 4.84 -13.02
N VAL A 110 4.78 5.83 -12.26
CA VAL A 110 3.96 6.94 -11.75
C VAL A 110 4.55 8.28 -12.16
N ARG A 111 3.69 9.22 -12.53
CA ARG A 111 4.11 10.59 -12.87
C ARG A 111 4.73 11.27 -11.65
N VAL A 112 5.82 12.00 -11.86
CA VAL A 112 6.47 12.81 -10.81
C VAL A 112 5.45 13.79 -10.21
N GLY A 113 5.48 13.95 -8.88
CA GLY A 113 4.57 14.83 -8.14
C GLY A 113 3.13 14.32 -7.96
N ALA A 114 2.74 13.21 -8.60
CA ALA A 114 1.41 12.64 -8.43
C ALA A 114 1.28 11.90 -7.10
N VAL A 115 0.11 12.03 -6.47
CA VAL A 115 -0.33 11.13 -5.39
C VAL A 115 -1.23 10.08 -6.03
N VAL A 116 -0.88 8.82 -5.86
CA VAL A 116 -1.58 7.70 -6.48
C VAL A 116 -1.99 6.69 -5.43
N ASP A 117 -3.28 6.39 -5.34
CA ASP A 117 -3.77 5.21 -4.64
C ASP A 117 -4.05 4.10 -5.66
N LEU A 118 -3.47 2.93 -5.44
CA LEU A 118 -3.74 1.74 -6.23
C LEU A 118 -4.28 0.65 -5.30
N ARG A 119 -5.45 0.10 -5.65
CA ARG A 119 -6.15 -0.91 -4.85
C ARG A 119 -6.55 -2.09 -5.73
N VAL A 120 -6.65 -3.27 -5.13
CA VAL A 120 -7.44 -4.36 -5.73
C VAL A 120 -8.89 -3.90 -5.93
N GLY A 121 -9.54 -4.39 -6.99
CA GLY A 121 -10.93 -4.05 -7.27
C GLY A 121 -11.88 -4.50 -6.14
N PRO A 122 -13.04 -3.86 -5.96
CA PRO A 122 -14.01 -4.28 -4.95
C PRO A 122 -14.39 -5.76 -5.07
N GLY A 123 -14.41 -6.48 -3.95
CA GLY A 123 -14.68 -7.92 -3.91
C GLY A 123 -13.47 -8.81 -4.21
N TRP A 124 -12.27 -8.24 -4.28
CA TRP A 124 -11.00 -8.97 -4.47
C TRP A 124 -10.09 -8.93 -3.24
N GLU A 125 -10.52 -8.28 -2.16
CA GLU A 125 -9.77 -8.11 -0.92
C GLU A 125 -9.40 -9.44 -0.25
N ASP A 126 -10.12 -10.53 -0.51
CA ASP A 126 -9.78 -11.87 0.00
C ASP A 126 -9.03 -12.75 -1.01
N ARG A 127 -8.75 -12.22 -2.21
CA ARG A 127 -8.24 -13.02 -3.35
C ARG A 127 -6.98 -12.46 -3.98
N ALA A 128 -6.64 -11.22 -3.69
CA ALA A 128 -5.48 -10.56 -4.26
C ALA A 128 -4.81 -9.57 -3.30
N ARG A 129 -3.54 -9.30 -3.58
CA ARG A 129 -2.74 -8.27 -2.92
C ARG A 129 -1.95 -7.48 -3.97
N VAL A 130 -1.51 -6.31 -3.58
CA VAL A 130 -0.64 -5.40 -4.33
C VAL A 130 0.51 -4.94 -3.43
N GLY A 131 1.63 -4.51 -4.02
CA GLY A 131 2.78 -4.05 -3.25
C GLY A 131 3.97 -3.64 -4.11
N TRP A 132 4.54 -2.48 -3.80
CA TRP A 132 5.76 -1.94 -4.43
C TRP A 132 6.71 -1.39 -3.38
N GLY A 133 7.98 -1.32 -3.75
CA GLY A 133 9.05 -0.81 -2.91
C GLY A 133 9.97 -1.90 -2.38
N ARG A 134 10.78 -1.55 -1.39
CA ARG A 134 11.84 -2.40 -0.84
C ARG A 134 11.81 -2.35 0.70
N PRO A 135 11.28 -3.39 1.38
CA PRO A 135 10.59 -4.56 0.81
C PRO A 135 9.19 -4.20 0.29
N ALA A 136 8.70 -4.96 -0.70
CA ALA A 136 7.29 -4.92 -1.08
C ALA A 136 6.47 -5.78 -0.11
N VAL A 137 5.50 -5.15 0.56
CA VAL A 137 4.60 -5.82 1.51
C VAL A 137 3.25 -6.04 0.83
N PRO A 138 2.72 -7.28 0.76
CA PRO A 138 1.39 -7.54 0.21
C PRO A 138 0.30 -6.83 1.01
N ALA A 139 -0.52 -6.02 0.35
CA ALA A 139 -1.62 -5.25 0.92
C ALA A 139 -2.83 -5.22 -0.02
N VAL A 140 -4.00 -4.77 0.46
CA VAL A 140 -5.17 -4.57 -0.42
C VAL A 140 -5.06 -3.27 -1.23
N SER A 141 -4.32 -2.29 -0.71
CA SER A 141 -4.00 -1.03 -1.38
C SER A 141 -2.56 -0.63 -1.12
N VAL A 142 -2.04 0.20 -2.03
CA VAL A 142 -0.84 0.99 -1.81
C VAL A 142 -1.08 2.46 -2.17
N GLN A 143 -0.34 3.35 -1.52
CA GLN A 143 -0.27 4.77 -1.87
C GLN A 143 1.16 5.16 -2.23
N VAL A 144 1.34 5.73 -3.42
CA VAL A 144 2.56 6.44 -3.82
C VAL A 144 2.38 7.90 -3.44
N GLN A 145 3.30 8.43 -2.63
CA GLN A 145 3.30 9.83 -2.22
C GLN A 145 3.75 10.74 -3.37
N ALA A 146 3.45 12.04 -3.26
CA ALA A 146 3.96 13.04 -4.20
C ALA A 146 5.49 13.09 -4.13
N CYS A 147 6.14 12.42 -5.09
CA CYS A 147 7.58 12.37 -5.17
C CYS A 147 8.10 13.63 -5.88
N ALA A 148 9.02 14.34 -5.21
CA ALA A 148 9.69 15.48 -5.81
C ALA A 148 10.57 15.04 -7.01
N PRO A 149 10.69 15.87 -8.05
CA PRO A 149 11.75 15.71 -9.02
C PRO A 149 13.10 15.95 -8.35
N ASP A 150 14.06 15.05 -8.53
CA ASP A 150 15.49 15.37 -8.28
C ASP A 150 16.26 15.59 -9.59
N ASP A 151 15.55 15.62 -10.72
CA ASP A 151 16.06 15.89 -12.07
C ASP A 151 14.95 16.58 -12.88
N ASP A 152 15.26 17.72 -13.51
CA ASP A 152 14.32 18.53 -14.28
C ASP A 152 13.83 17.85 -15.57
N GLN A 153 14.47 16.75 -16.00
CA GLN A 153 14.07 16.00 -17.19
C GLN A 153 13.16 14.81 -16.89
N ALA A 154 13.11 14.34 -15.65
CA ALA A 154 12.30 13.18 -15.28
C ALA A 154 10.82 13.57 -15.16
N GLN A 155 9.95 12.85 -15.87
CA GLN A 155 8.50 13.04 -15.80
C GLN A 155 7.79 11.87 -15.10
N TRP A 156 8.47 10.72 -14.98
CA TRP A 156 7.94 9.49 -14.41
C TRP A 156 8.97 8.78 -13.52
N LEU A 157 8.47 8.01 -12.57
CA LEU A 157 9.23 7.18 -11.64
C LEU A 157 8.79 5.73 -11.79
N ALA A 158 9.75 4.80 -11.85
CA ALA A 158 9.48 3.37 -11.89
C ALA A 158 9.72 2.73 -10.53
N PHE A 159 8.75 1.96 -10.05
CA PHE A 159 8.83 1.20 -8.80
C PHE A 159 8.79 -0.29 -9.08
N VAL A 160 9.60 -1.06 -8.35
CA VAL A 160 9.59 -2.53 -8.44
C VAL A 160 8.61 -3.12 -7.43
N GLY A 161 7.80 -4.05 -7.90
CA GLY A 161 6.80 -4.73 -7.09
C GLY A 161 5.94 -5.63 -7.95
N GLY A 162 4.66 -5.69 -7.63
CA GLY A 162 3.69 -6.38 -8.44
C GLY A 162 2.42 -6.71 -7.67
N THR A 163 1.79 -7.80 -8.12
CA THR A 163 0.50 -8.27 -7.61
C THR A 163 0.63 -9.70 -7.13
N TRP A 164 -0.09 -10.04 -6.07
CA TRP A 164 -0.30 -11.41 -5.67
C TRP A 164 -1.77 -11.81 -5.87
N VAL A 165 -2.00 -13.08 -6.20
CA VAL A 165 -3.33 -13.64 -6.42
C VAL A 165 -3.41 -15.06 -5.86
N ALA A 166 -4.60 -15.47 -5.40
CA ALA A 166 -4.83 -16.84 -4.95
C ALA A 166 -4.70 -17.86 -6.09
N GLN A 167 -5.10 -17.49 -7.30
CA GLN A 167 -5.13 -18.34 -8.50
C GLN A 167 -4.90 -17.47 -9.75
N PRO A 168 -4.43 -18.03 -10.89
CA PRO A 168 -4.33 -17.28 -12.14
C PRO A 168 -5.67 -16.62 -12.48
N THR A 169 -5.67 -15.33 -12.81
CA THR A 169 -6.90 -14.56 -12.95
C THR A 169 -6.74 -13.26 -13.74
N CYS A 170 -7.84 -12.70 -14.23
CA CYS A 170 -7.90 -11.34 -14.73
C CYS A 170 -8.20 -10.38 -13.57
N LEU A 171 -7.15 -9.80 -12.99
CA LEU A 171 -7.23 -9.00 -11.76
C LEU A 171 -7.71 -7.57 -12.07
N PRO A 172 -8.88 -7.14 -11.57
CA PRO A 172 -9.26 -5.73 -11.61
C PRO A 172 -8.50 -4.94 -10.55
N LEU A 173 -7.98 -3.78 -10.96
CA LEU A 173 -7.37 -2.78 -10.10
C LEU A 173 -8.12 -1.45 -10.24
N THR A 174 -8.22 -0.75 -9.12
CA THR A 174 -8.73 0.62 -9.06
C THR A 174 -7.58 1.56 -8.80
N ILE A 175 -7.45 2.60 -9.62
CA ILE A 175 -6.41 3.62 -9.52
C ILE A 175 -7.08 4.96 -9.28
N ARG A 176 -6.68 5.66 -8.22
CA ARG A 176 -7.13 7.02 -7.92
C ARG A 176 -5.95 7.97 -8.01
N SER A 177 -6.10 9.02 -8.81
CA SER A 177 -5.15 10.13 -8.89
C SER A 177 -5.89 11.43 -9.21
N GLN A 178 -5.46 12.55 -8.64
CA GLN A 178 -6.06 13.87 -8.86
C GLN A 178 -7.60 13.89 -8.67
N GLY A 179 -8.12 13.14 -7.69
CA GLY A 179 -9.55 13.02 -7.43
C GLY A 179 -10.35 12.24 -8.48
N ARG A 180 -9.68 11.65 -9.48
CA ARG A 180 -10.30 10.81 -10.51
C ARG A 180 -10.01 9.34 -10.25
N THR A 181 -10.99 8.50 -10.54
CA THR A 181 -10.87 7.04 -10.47
C THR A 181 -10.80 6.46 -11.87
N SER A 182 -9.83 5.58 -12.10
CA SER A 182 -9.68 4.76 -13.31
C SER A 182 -9.64 3.29 -12.92
N GLN A 183 -10.08 2.44 -13.83
CA GLN A 183 -10.04 0.99 -13.65
C GLN A 183 -9.14 0.37 -14.70
N VAL A 184 -8.43 -0.69 -14.30
CA VAL A 184 -7.64 -1.50 -15.21
C VAL A 184 -7.80 -2.97 -14.87
N ARG A 185 -7.72 -3.83 -15.88
CA ARG A 185 -7.63 -5.28 -15.71
C ARG A 185 -6.26 -5.75 -16.17
N LEU A 186 -5.60 -6.56 -15.35
CA LEU A 186 -4.32 -7.18 -15.67
C LEU A 186 -4.49 -8.70 -15.71
N GLY A 187 -4.06 -9.35 -16.79
CA GLY A 187 -4.02 -10.80 -16.86
C GLY A 187 -2.87 -11.33 -16.02
N ILE A 188 -3.14 -12.03 -14.91
CA ILE A 188 -2.14 -12.58 -13.99
C ILE A 188 -2.12 -14.10 -14.13
N GLY A 189 -1.10 -14.64 -14.79
CA GLY A 189 -0.97 -16.07 -15.11
C GLY A 189 -1.95 -16.59 -16.16
N VAL A 190 -2.94 -15.77 -16.57
CA VAL A 190 -3.93 -16.04 -17.61
C VAL A 190 -4.32 -14.72 -18.26
N ALA A 191 -4.80 -14.76 -19.51
CA ALA A 191 -5.30 -13.57 -20.20
C ALA A 191 -6.64 -13.10 -19.61
N CYS A 192 -6.96 -11.83 -19.82
CA CYS A 192 -8.30 -11.31 -19.56
C CYS A 192 -9.25 -11.65 -20.69
N ASP A 193 -10.46 -12.11 -20.36
CA ASP A 193 -11.52 -12.26 -21.37
C ASP A 193 -11.87 -10.88 -21.97
N THR A 194 -11.99 -10.85 -23.30
CA THR A 194 -12.34 -9.68 -24.12
C THR A 194 -13.83 -9.38 -24.08
#